data_AF-J9DNG7-F1
#
_entry.id   AF-J9DNG7-F1
#
_cell.length_a   1.000
_cell.length_b   1.000
_cell.length_c   1.000
_cell.angle_alpha   90.00
_cell.angle_beta   90.00
_cell.angle_gamma   90.00
#
_symmetry.space_group_name_H-M   'P 1'
#
loop_
_entity.id
_entity.type
_entity.pdbx_description
1 polymer ?
#
loop_
_entity_poly.entity_id
_entity_poly.type
_entity_poly.pdbx_seq_one_letter_code
_entity_poly.pdbx_strand_id
1 'polypeptide(L)'
;MNQTVNPCDDFFEYACGRWISEHPIPNDLGAYEVSASVREKVARKMKELYDSKQSTSSKAMDAVKTIYQTCMDTNRLHSMQGREIAEAIE
;
A
#
# COMPACT_ATOMS: atom_id res chain seq x y z
N MET A 1 8.07 6.14 21.97
CA MET A 1 9.08 6.08 23.04
C MET A 1 8.58 5.24 24.20
N ASN A 2 9.41 4.31 24.66
CA ASN A 2 9.25 3.56 25.89
C ASN A 2 10.16 4.19 26.97
N GLN A 3 9.58 5.05 27.81
CA GLN A 3 10.34 5.79 28.83
C GLN A 3 10.75 4.93 30.05
N THR A 4 10.37 3.65 30.08
CA THR A 4 10.76 2.73 31.15
C THR A 4 12.17 2.15 30.96
N VAL A 5 12.73 2.29 29.76
CA VAL A 5 14.07 1.81 29.39
C VAL A 5 15.05 2.97 29.43
N ASN A 6 16.25 2.74 29.99
CA ASN A 6 17.31 3.73 29.97
C ASN A 6 17.92 3.81 28.55
N PRO A 7 17.96 5.00 27.91
CA PRO A 7 18.49 5.15 26.56
C PRO A 7 19.98 4.81 26.41
N CYS A 8 20.75 4.84 27.50
CA CYS A 8 22.16 4.43 27.48
C CYS A 8 22.35 2.90 27.40
N ASP A 9 21.33 2.13 27.80
CA ASP A 9 21.37 0.67 27.81
C ASP A 9 20.78 0.09 26.52
N ASP A 10 19.63 0.60 26.08
CA ASP A 10 19.03 0.27 24.77
C ASP A 10 18.29 1.48 24.19
N PHE A 11 18.99 2.21 23.33
CA PHE A 11 18.43 3.39 22.67
C PHE A 11 17.29 3.04 21.70
N PHE A 12 17.33 1.86 21.07
CA PHE A 12 16.33 1.46 20.09
C PHE A 12 15.00 1.17 20.78
N GLU A 13 15.00 0.40 21.86
CA GLU A 13 13.78 0.13 22.64
C GLU A 13 13.24 1.41 23.29
N TYR A 14 14.12 2.27 23.84
CA TYR A 14 13.70 3.57 24.37
C TYR A 14 12.98 4.42 23.31
N ALA A 15 13.55 4.55 22.11
CA ALA A 15 12.97 5.37 21.06
C ALA A 15 11.70 4.73 20.44
N CYS A 16 11.78 3.45 20.09
CA CYS A 16 10.86 2.76 19.18
C CYS A 16 9.95 1.74 19.87
N GLY A 17 10.27 1.25 21.08
CA GLY A 17 9.60 0.11 21.70
C GLY A 17 8.08 0.22 21.81
N ARG A 18 7.60 1.40 22.20
CA ARG A 18 6.16 1.69 22.21
C ARG A 18 5.51 1.63 20.82
N TRP A 19 6.21 2.07 19.78
CA TRP A 19 5.68 1.99 18.42
C TRP A 19 5.53 0.52 18.01
N ILE A 20 6.52 -0.31 18.29
CA ILE A 20 6.51 -1.75 17.98
C ILE A 20 5.34 -2.44 18.69
N SER A 21 5.06 -2.13 19.96
CA SER A 21 3.95 -2.75 20.69
C SER A 21 2.57 -2.33 20.17
N GLU A 22 2.44 -1.08 19.71
CA GLU A 22 1.18 -0.54 19.16
C GLU A 22 0.95 -0.91 17.69
N HIS A 23 1.98 -1.41 16.99
CA HIS A 23 1.97 -1.65 15.54
C HIS A 23 2.47 -3.05 15.20
N PRO A 24 1.70 -4.12 15.52
CA PRO A 24 2.05 -5.47 15.12
C PRO A 24 2.09 -5.61 13.60
N ILE A 25 2.92 -6.53 13.10
CA ILE A 25 3.05 -6.79 11.66
C ILE A 25 1.71 -7.35 11.13
N PRO A 26 1.07 -6.67 10.17
CA PRO A 26 -0.15 -7.18 9.52
C PRO A 26 0.09 -8.52 8.78
N ASN A 27 -0.96 -9.35 8.66
CA ASN A 27 -0.86 -10.69 8.06
C ASN A 27 -0.43 -10.68 6.58
N ASP A 28 -0.62 -9.57 5.89
CA ASP A 28 -0.28 -9.37 4.48
C ASP A 28 1.13 -8.78 4.28
N LEU A 29 1.87 -8.51 5.36
CA LEU A 29 3.22 -7.92 5.33
C LEU A 29 4.27 -8.84 5.98
N GLY A 30 5.46 -8.86 5.39
CA GLY A 30 6.62 -9.55 5.99
C GLY A 30 7.33 -8.73 7.08
N ALA A 31 7.15 -7.40 7.07
CA ALA A 31 7.70 -6.47 8.05
C ALA A 31 6.82 -5.22 8.11
N TYR A 32 6.76 -4.57 9.29
CA TYR A 32 6.05 -3.32 9.47
C TYR A 32 6.96 -2.27 10.10
N GLU A 33 7.14 -1.18 9.36
CA GLU A 33 8.02 -0.08 9.73
C GLU A 33 7.25 1.24 9.67
N VAL A 34 7.80 2.28 10.29
CA VAL A 34 7.28 3.64 10.15
C VAL A 34 7.18 4.04 8.66
N SER A 35 8.16 3.62 7.83
CA SER A 35 8.16 3.87 6.38
C SER A 35 6.95 3.23 5.68
N ALA A 36 6.54 2.04 6.10
CA ALA A 36 5.37 1.34 5.58
C ALA A 36 4.09 2.13 5.91
N SER A 37 3.94 2.61 7.15
CA SER A 37 2.78 3.43 7.54
C SER A 37 2.65 4.71 6.71
N VAL A 38 3.77 5.32 6.29
CA VAL A 38 3.77 6.49 5.41
C VAL A 38 3.34 6.10 4.00
N ARG A 39 3.90 5.01 3.46
CA ARG A 39 3.52 4.48 2.14
C ARG A 39 2.02 4.19 2.07
N GLU A 40 1.44 3.58 3.10
CA GLU A 40 -0.01 3.31 3.16
C GLU A 40 -0.85 4.60 3.13
N LYS A 41 -0.44 5.64 3.86
CA LYS A 41 -1.15 6.92 3.85
C LYS A 41 -1.11 7.56 2.46
N VAL A 42 0.04 7.51 1.78
CA VAL A 42 0.19 8.01 0.42
C VAL A 42 -0.65 7.19 -0.56
N ALA A 43 -0.58 5.85 -0.49
CA ALA A 43 -1.36 4.96 -1.35
C ALA A 43 -2.86 5.20 -1.21
N ARG A 44 -3.34 5.44 0.02
CA ARG A 44 -4.75 5.78 0.29
C ARG A 44 -5.16 7.10 -0.36
N LYS A 45 -4.31 8.13 -0.27
CA LYS A 45 -4.57 9.42 -0.93
C LYS A 45 -4.53 9.33 -2.45
N MET A 46 -3.61 8.54 -3.00
CA MET A 46 -3.57 8.28 -4.43
C MET A 46 -4.82 7.53 -4.90
N LYS A 47 -5.27 6.53 -4.13
CA LYS A 47 -6.54 5.82 -4.38
C LYS A 47 -7.73 6.79 -4.45
N GLU A 48 -7.87 7.70 -3.48
CA GLU A 48 -8.92 8.73 -3.50
C GLU A 48 -8.89 9.55 -4.81
N LEU A 49 -7.71 9.89 -5.32
CA LEU A 49 -7.55 10.64 -6.57
C LEU A 49 -7.91 9.82 -7.81
N TYR A 50 -7.57 8.53 -7.81
CA TYR A 50 -7.82 7.65 -8.95
C TYR A 50 -9.29 7.21 -9.04
N ASP A 51 -9.95 7.04 -7.90
CA ASP A 51 -11.39 6.77 -7.80
C ASP A 51 -12.25 8.01 -8.09
N SER A 52 -11.66 9.21 -8.03
CA SER A 52 -12.39 10.45 -8.28
C SER A 52 -12.92 10.54 -9.70
N LYS A 53 -14.23 10.83 -9.81
CA LYS A 53 -14.92 11.13 -11.08
C LYS A 53 -14.60 12.52 -11.65
N GLN A 54 -13.80 13.31 -10.96
CA GLN A 54 -13.39 14.63 -11.44
C GLN A 54 -12.58 14.49 -12.73
N SER A 55 -13.00 15.22 -13.76
CA SER A 55 -12.27 15.30 -15.02
C SER A 55 -10.94 16.03 -14.79
N THR A 56 -9.91 15.52 -15.44
CA THR A 56 -8.58 16.13 -15.48
C THR A 56 -8.30 16.51 -16.92
N SER A 57 -7.63 17.64 -17.14
CA SER A 57 -7.16 18.03 -18.47
C SER A 57 -5.89 17.28 -18.89
N SER A 58 -5.29 16.51 -17.97
CA SER A 58 -4.05 15.77 -18.19
C SER A 58 -4.32 14.37 -18.72
N LYS A 59 -3.91 14.14 -19.97
CA LYS A 59 -3.92 12.81 -20.60
C LYS A 59 -3.16 11.75 -19.79
N ALA A 60 -2.07 12.16 -19.12
CA ALA A 60 -1.30 11.26 -18.27
C ALA A 60 -2.11 10.80 -17.06
N MET A 61 -2.87 11.72 -16.45
CA MET A 61 -3.75 11.37 -15.33
C MET A 61 -4.92 10.48 -15.77
N ASP A 62 -5.50 10.73 -16.95
CA ASP A 62 -6.54 9.87 -17.52
C ASP A 62 -6.03 8.44 -17.76
N ALA A 63 -4.81 8.30 -18.30
CA ALA A 63 -4.17 7.01 -18.49
C ALA A 63 -3.95 6.27 -17.16
N VAL A 64 -3.44 6.95 -16.13
CA VAL A 64 -3.25 6.36 -14.80
C VAL A 64 -4.58 5.92 -14.18
N LYS A 65 -5.64 6.73 -14.29
CA LYS A 65 -6.98 6.36 -13.81
C LYS A 65 -7.51 5.12 -14.53
N THR A 66 -7.35 5.07 -15.85
CA THR A 66 -7.79 3.93 -16.67
C THR A 66 -7.06 2.65 -16.27
N ILE A 67 -5.74 2.70 -16.12
CA ILE A 67 -4.93 1.55 -15.67
C ILE A 67 -5.37 1.11 -14.27
N TYR A 68 -5.54 2.06 -13.34
CA TYR A 68 -5.99 1.77 -11.98
C TYR A 68 -7.34 1.07 -11.96
N GLN A 69 -8.36 1.62 -12.64
CA GLN A 69 -9.71 1.04 -12.70
C GLN A 69 -9.71 -0.35 -13.33
N THR A 70 -8.92 -0.55 -14.39
CA THR A 70 -8.79 -1.84 -15.07
C THR A 70 -8.17 -2.90 -14.16
N CYS A 71 -7.19 -2.52 -13.35
CA CYS A 71 -6.53 -3.39 -12.38
C CYS A 71 -7.44 -3.72 -11.18
N MET A 72 -8.24 -2.76 -10.73
CA MET A 72 -9.12 -2.94 -9.56
C MET A 72 -10.44 -3.65 -9.87
N ASP A 73 -10.79 -3.88 -11.14
CA ASP A 73 -11.98 -4.64 -11.54
C ASP A 73 -11.75 -6.16 -11.38
N THR A 74 -11.88 -6.63 -10.14
CA THR A 74 -11.69 -8.04 -9.78
C THR A 74 -12.72 -8.96 -10.44
N ASN A 75 -13.92 -8.49 -10.75
CA ASN A 75 -14.94 -9.28 -11.44
C ASN A 75 -14.48 -9.62 -12.87
N ARG A 76 -13.99 -8.60 -13.60
CA ARG A 76 -13.41 -8.79 -14.92
C ARG A 76 -12.23 -9.75 -14.87
N LEU A 77 -11.28 -9.52 -13.96
CA LEU A 77 -10.10 -10.39 -13.80
C LEU A 77 -10.49 -11.85 -13.51
N HIS A 78 -11.44 -12.09 -12.60
CA HIS A 78 -11.91 -13.44 -12.29
C HIS A 78 -12.57 -14.13 -13.51
N SER A 79 -13.33 -13.39 -14.33
CA SER A 79 -13.95 -13.93 -15.53
C SER A 79 -12.95 -14.32 -16.63
N MET A 80 -11.80 -13.65 -16.67
CA MET A 80 -10.72 -13.92 -17.63
C MET A 80 -9.91 -15.17 -17.24
N GLN A 81 -9.98 -15.56 -15.96
CA GLN A 81 -9.27 -16.68 -15.37
C GLN A 81 -7.74 -16.56 -15.60
N GLY A 82 -7.21 -17.27 -16.59
CA GLY A 82 -5.82 -17.18 -17.02
C GLY A 82 -5.66 -17.28 -18.53
N ARG A 83 -6.74 -17.02 -19.30
CA ARG A 83 -6.75 -17.21 -20.75
C ARG A 83 -5.66 -16.42 -21.46
N GLU A 84 -5.48 -15.15 -21.09
CA GLU A 84 -4.43 -14.31 -21.68
C GLU A 84 -3.02 -14.85 -21.43
N ILE A 85 -2.78 -15.49 -20.27
CA ILE A 85 -1.49 -16.11 -19.97
C ILE A 85 -1.30 -17.39 -20.79
N ALA A 86 -2.35 -18.22 -20.92
CA ALA A 86 -2.30 -19.44 -21.72
C ALA A 86 -2.01 -19.13 -23.20
N GLU A 87 -2.70 -18.15 -23.77
CA GLU A 87 -2.50 -17.69 -25.15
C GLU A 87 -1.09 -17.14 -25.40
N ALA A 88 -0.44 -16.54 -24.40
CA ALA A 88 0.90 -15.98 -24.54
C ALA A 88 2.03 -17.03 -24.48
N ILE A 89 1.72 -18.24 -24.03
CA ILE A 89 2.67 -19.35 -23.90
C ILE A 89 2.59 -20.31 -25.11
N GLU A 90 1.50 -20.25 -25.88
CA GLU A 90 1.33 -20.95 -27.17
C GLU A 90 2.01 -20.20 -28.32
#